data_AF-A0A2D1IKW9-F1
#
_entry.id   AF-A0A2D1IKW9-F1
#
_cell.length_a   1.000
_cell.length_b   1.000
_cell.length_c   1.000
_cell.angle_alpha   90.00
_cell.angle_beta   90.00
_cell.angle_gamma   90.00
#
_symmetry.space_group_name_H-M   'P 1'
#
loop_
_entity.id
_entity.type
_entity.pdbx_description
1 polymer ?
#
loop_
_entity_poly.entity_id
_entity_poly.type
_entity_poly.pdbx_seq_one_letter_code
_entity_poly.pdbx_strand_id
1 'polypeptide(L)'
;MAQELFFLTYPVVSNDNVSSVNFIKDFILPLVPSLITIIGWYVIANLERSKIRDNRQEVKELKAKDLFERRLFQILEKIDDLHLLSKEYYKHSGSDPFVLEYDHVIPIKFKQLNHLINRAFCPESVSSLTPVLTKAYIDFKRVITGGDFASKRREVYKLDHSKYSDISKYYMNLYLEIEKFLP
;
A
#
# COMPACT_ATOMS: atom_id res chain seq x y z
N MET A 1 -96.32 34.51 -29.38
CA MET A 1 -95.12 35.11 -28.76
C MET A 1 -94.97 34.46 -27.39
N ALA A 2 -94.14 33.41 -27.29
CA ALA A 2 -92.74 33.46 -26.80
C ALA A 2 -92.72 33.41 -25.24
N GLN A 3 -92.35 32.27 -24.62
CA GLN A 3 -90.98 31.92 -24.14
C GLN A 3 -90.60 32.78 -22.90
N GLU A 4 -90.10 32.30 -21.74
CA GLU A 4 -89.23 31.18 -21.40
C GLU A 4 -89.31 30.73 -19.92
N LEU A 5 -88.86 29.50 -19.69
CA LEU A 5 -88.36 28.96 -18.42
C LEU A 5 -87.11 29.72 -17.94
N PHE A 6 -86.97 29.93 -16.62
CA PHE A 6 -85.66 30.18 -16.00
C PHE A 6 -85.48 29.29 -14.77
N PHE A 7 -84.78 28.17 -14.99
CA PHE A 7 -83.95 27.51 -14.01
C PHE A 7 -82.61 28.26 -13.96
N LEU A 8 -82.12 28.65 -12.78
CA LEU A 8 -80.69 28.88 -12.57
C LEU A 8 -80.23 28.30 -11.24
N THR A 9 -79.21 27.47 -11.37
CA THR A 9 -78.51 26.63 -10.40
C THR A 9 -77.49 27.44 -9.59
N TYR A 10 -77.32 27.06 -8.31
CA TYR A 10 -76.23 27.54 -7.45
C TYR A 10 -74.89 26.90 -7.86
N PRO A 11 -73.73 27.60 -7.72
CA PRO A 11 -72.44 26.97 -7.89
C PRO A 11 -72.03 26.25 -6.59
N VAL A 12 -71.61 24.99 -6.72
CA VAL A 12 -70.93 24.22 -5.67
C VAL A 12 -69.45 24.63 -5.66
N VAL A 13 -69.01 25.22 -4.55
CA VAL A 13 -67.59 25.49 -4.29
C VAL A 13 -66.96 24.21 -3.73
N SER A 14 -66.01 23.63 -4.48
CA SER A 14 -65.23 22.45 -4.06
C SER A 14 -64.36 22.77 -2.85
N ASN A 15 -64.37 21.89 -1.86
CA ASN A 15 -63.85 22.12 -0.51
C ASN A 15 -62.72 21.10 -0.22
N ASP A 16 -61.64 21.17 -0.99
CA ASP A 16 -60.55 20.17 -0.95
C ASP A 16 -59.47 20.46 0.11
N ASN A 17 -59.51 21.64 0.76
CA ASN A 17 -58.47 22.06 1.72
C ASN A 17 -58.74 21.66 3.18
N VAL A 18 -59.95 21.19 3.53
CA VAL A 18 -60.32 20.89 4.93
C VAL A 18 -60.03 19.44 5.31
N SER A 19 -60.04 18.51 4.35
CA SER A 19 -59.81 17.08 4.60
C SER A 19 -58.34 16.73 4.86
N SER A 20 -57.42 17.41 4.16
CA SER A 20 -55.97 17.20 4.28
C SER A 20 -55.41 17.65 5.63
N VAL A 21 -55.91 18.76 6.19
CA VAL A 21 -55.46 19.30 7.49
C VAL A 21 -55.86 18.40 8.66
N ASN A 22 -57.05 17.79 8.61
CA ASN A 22 -57.51 16.84 9.63
C ASN A 22 -56.77 15.50 9.53
N PHE A 23 -56.49 15.02 8.31
CA PHE A 23 -55.71 13.79 8.11
C PHE A 23 -54.29 13.88 8.66
N ILE A 24 -53.60 15.02 8.48
CA ILE A 24 -52.26 15.26 9.03
C ILE A 24 -52.31 15.31 10.57
N LYS A 25 -53.32 15.98 11.14
CA LYS A 25 -53.46 16.16 12.59
C LYS A 25 -53.85 14.86 13.32
N ASP A 26 -54.69 14.04 12.71
CA ASP A 26 -55.22 12.82 13.35
C ASP A 26 -54.32 11.59 13.12
N PHE A 27 -53.60 11.54 12.00
CA PHE A 27 -52.79 10.36 11.63
C PHE A 27 -51.28 10.57 11.79
N ILE A 28 -50.75 11.74 11.42
CA ILE A 28 -49.29 11.98 11.43
C ILE A 28 -48.83 12.49 12.80
N LEU A 29 -49.54 13.45 13.40
CA LEU A 29 -49.18 14.08 14.67
C LEU A 29 -48.88 13.11 15.85
N PRO A 30 -49.66 12.03 16.09
CA PRO A 30 -49.37 11.09 17.17
C PRO A 30 -48.14 10.20 16.89
N LEU A 31 -47.70 10.09 15.63
CA LEU A 31 -46.52 9.31 15.20
C LEU A 31 -45.24 10.16 15.10
N VAL A 32 -45.33 11.49 15.20
CA VAL A 32 -44.17 12.38 15.17
C VAL A 32 -43.14 12.05 16.27
N PRO A 33 -43.53 11.80 17.54
CA PRO A 33 -42.57 11.50 18.60
C PRO A 33 -41.77 10.22 18.33
N SER A 34 -42.41 9.18 17.79
CA SER A 34 -41.73 7.91 17.46
C SER A 34 -40.82 8.06 16.24
N LEU A 35 -41.23 8.82 15.21
CA LEU A 35 -40.38 9.13 14.06
C LEU A 35 -39.10 9.88 14.45
N ILE A 36 -39.22 10.90 15.30
CA ILE A 36 -38.06 11.67 15.80
C ILE A 36 -37.11 10.75 16.57
N THR A 37 -37.66 9.83 17.36
CA THR A 37 -36.87 8.88 18.14
C THR A 37 -36.11 7.90 17.21
N ILE A 38 -36.76 7.36 16.19
CA ILE A 38 -36.15 6.46 15.20
C ILE A 38 -35.02 7.18 14.43
N ILE A 39 -35.26 8.42 13.99
CA ILE A 39 -34.25 9.24 13.31
C ILE A 39 -33.09 9.57 14.26
N GLY A 40 -33.36 9.87 15.53
CA GLY A 40 -32.35 10.12 16.55
C GLY A 40 -31.42 8.93 16.77
N TRP A 41 -31.98 7.72 16.94
CA TRP A 41 -31.19 6.49 17.06
C TRP A 41 -30.39 6.17 15.78
N TYR A 42 -30.96 6.44 14.60
CA TYR A 42 -30.26 6.27 13.33
C TYR A 42 -29.02 7.18 13.20
N VAL A 43 -29.14 8.45 13.61
CA VAL A 43 -28.02 9.40 13.60
C VAL A 43 -26.93 8.98 14.59
N ILE A 44 -27.30 8.60 15.82
CA ILE A 44 -26.35 8.12 16.84
C ILE A 44 -25.62 6.86 16.35
N ALA A 45 -26.33 5.88 15.78
CA ALA A 45 -25.74 4.67 15.25
C ALA A 45 -24.77 4.94 14.08
N ASN A 46 -25.06 5.94 13.23
CA ASN A 46 -24.14 6.35 12.17
C ASN A 46 -22.89 7.09 12.72
N LEU A 47 -23.05 7.91 13.75
CA LEU A 47 -21.93 8.61 14.42
C LEU A 47 -21.01 7.65 15.18
N GLU A 48 -21.55 6.62 15.83
CA GLU A 48 -20.74 5.58 16.45
C GLU A 48 -20.01 4.73 15.40
N ARG A 49 -20.68 4.39 14.29
CA ARG A 49 -20.04 3.67 13.18
C ARG A 49 -18.93 4.48 12.51
N SER A 50 -19.05 5.81 12.40
CA SER A 50 -17.99 6.64 11.82
C SER A 50 -16.75 6.66 12.72
N LYS A 51 -16.91 6.93 14.03
CA LYS A 51 -15.80 6.90 15.00
C LYS A 51 -15.07 5.56 15.06
N ILE A 52 -15.81 4.44 14.97
CA ILE A 52 -15.21 3.10 14.94
C ILE A 52 -14.45 2.86 13.63
N ARG A 53 -14.92 3.39 12.50
CA ARG A 53 -14.21 3.30 11.21
C ARG A 53 -12.91 4.09 11.24
N ASP A 54 -12.94 5.31 11.78
CA ASP A 54 -11.76 6.18 11.86
C ASP A 54 -10.69 5.56 12.77
N ASN A 55 -11.06 5.11 13.98
CA ASN A 55 -10.13 4.39 14.87
C ASN A 55 -9.59 3.09 14.25
N ARG A 56 -10.42 2.34 13.51
CA ARG A 56 -9.97 1.12 12.82
C ARG A 56 -9.02 1.44 11.67
N GLN A 57 -9.21 2.58 11.01
CA GLN A 57 -8.37 3.02 9.90
C GLN A 57 -7.02 3.50 10.42
N GLU A 58 -6.98 4.30 11.48
CA GLU A 58 -5.75 4.71 12.16
C GLU A 58 -4.94 3.49 12.63
N VAL A 59 -5.59 2.50 13.27
CA VAL A 59 -4.92 1.25 13.67
C VAL A 59 -4.40 0.45 12.46
N LYS A 60 -5.10 0.46 11.33
CA LYS A 60 -4.63 -0.20 10.09
C LYS A 60 -3.44 0.52 9.50
N GLU A 61 -3.44 1.84 9.49
CA GLU A 61 -2.35 2.67 8.98
C GLU A 61 -1.08 2.49 9.83
N LEU A 62 -1.22 2.51 11.17
CA LEU A 62 -0.12 2.22 12.09
C LEU A 62 0.45 0.81 11.87
N LYS A 63 -0.42 -0.20 11.71
CA LYS A 63 0.03 -1.58 11.40
C LYS A 63 0.68 -1.68 10.02
N ALA A 64 0.18 -0.97 9.02
CA ALA A 64 0.76 -0.94 7.69
C ALA A 64 2.16 -0.31 7.73
N LYS A 65 2.34 0.75 8.52
CA LYS A 65 3.62 1.40 8.75
C LYS A 65 4.63 0.47 9.45
N ASP A 66 4.26 -0.15 10.58
CA ASP A 66 5.10 -1.15 11.28
C ASP A 66 5.47 -2.33 10.36
N LEU A 67 4.52 -2.83 9.59
CA LEU A 67 4.77 -3.90 8.62
C LEU A 67 5.73 -3.46 7.51
N PHE A 68 5.62 -2.23 7.03
CA PHE A 68 6.51 -1.67 6.01
C PHE A 68 7.93 -1.51 6.55
N GLU A 69 8.10 -0.93 7.74
CA GLU A 69 9.38 -0.79 8.43
C GLU A 69 10.07 -2.15 8.61
N ARG A 70 9.34 -3.17 9.09
CA ARG A 70 9.87 -4.54 9.20
C ARG A 70 10.37 -5.10 7.87
N ARG A 71 9.68 -4.80 6.77
CA ARG A 71 10.13 -5.22 5.43
C ARG A 71 11.40 -4.48 5.00
N LEU A 72 11.51 -3.19 5.31
CA LEU A 72 12.74 -2.42 5.03
C LEU A 72 13.93 -3.00 5.80
N PHE A 73 13.78 -3.33 7.08
CA PHE A 73 14.84 -3.97 7.86
C PHE A 73 15.26 -5.33 7.28
N GLN A 74 14.31 -6.15 6.83
CA GLN A 74 14.62 -7.41 6.14
C GLN A 74 15.39 -7.21 4.83
N ILE A 75 15.09 -6.14 4.10
CA ILE A 75 15.81 -5.77 2.88
C ILE A 75 17.25 -5.37 3.21
N LEU A 76 17.44 -4.51 4.21
CA LEU A 76 18.76 -4.05 4.65
C LEU A 76 19.63 -5.21 5.13
N GLU A 77 19.08 -6.08 5.99
CA GLU A 77 19.76 -7.29 6.44
C GLU A 77 20.22 -8.17 5.25
N LYS A 78 19.38 -8.31 4.23
CA LYS A 78 19.74 -9.08 3.04
C LYS A 78 20.79 -8.40 2.15
N ILE A 79 20.84 -7.08 2.14
CA ILE A 79 21.90 -6.31 1.46
C ILE A 79 23.22 -6.48 2.20
N ASP A 80 23.22 -6.44 3.53
CA ASP A 80 24.41 -6.69 4.38
C ASP A 80 24.94 -8.11 4.19
N ASP A 81 24.06 -9.11 4.24
CA ASP A 81 24.40 -10.50 3.95
C ASP A 81 25.08 -10.63 2.58
N LEU A 82 24.50 -10.04 1.54
CA LEU A 82 25.04 -10.09 0.18
C LEU A 82 26.39 -9.38 0.10
N HIS A 83 26.58 -8.28 0.82
CA HIS A 83 27.85 -7.57 0.88
C HIS A 83 28.96 -8.45 1.44
N LEU A 84 28.72 -9.08 2.59
CA LEU A 84 29.68 -9.97 3.24
C LEU A 84 29.98 -11.21 2.40
N LEU A 85 28.93 -11.87 1.90
CA LEU A 85 29.06 -13.07 1.05
C LEU A 85 29.85 -12.77 -0.23
N SER A 86 29.62 -11.62 -0.85
CA SER A 86 30.33 -11.23 -2.06
C SER A 86 31.81 -10.98 -1.79
N LYS A 87 32.14 -10.34 -0.66
CA LYS A 87 33.53 -10.15 -0.26
C LYS A 87 34.22 -11.47 0.01
N GLU A 88 33.55 -12.39 0.69
CA GLU A 88 34.08 -13.73 0.97
C GLU A 88 34.31 -14.52 -0.31
N TYR A 89 33.33 -14.51 -1.22
CA TYR A 89 33.43 -15.16 -2.53
C TYR A 89 34.68 -14.78 -3.33
N TYR A 90 35.00 -13.49 -3.38
CA TYR A 90 36.14 -12.99 -4.15
C TYR A 90 37.51 -13.22 -3.49
N LYS A 91 37.55 -13.67 -2.23
CA LYS A 91 38.81 -14.11 -1.58
C LYS A 91 39.27 -15.48 -2.08
N HIS A 92 38.39 -16.24 -2.70
CA HIS A 92 38.66 -17.61 -3.13
C HIS A 92 38.77 -17.70 -4.66
N SER A 93 39.62 -18.62 -5.12
CA SER A 93 39.83 -18.89 -6.54
C SER A 93 38.58 -19.51 -7.17
N GLY A 94 38.29 -19.20 -8.44
CA GLY A 94 37.17 -19.81 -9.15
C GLY A 94 37.29 -21.34 -9.35
N SER A 95 38.47 -21.91 -9.10
CA SER A 95 38.70 -23.36 -9.14
C SER A 95 38.46 -24.05 -7.79
N ASP A 96 38.18 -23.30 -6.72
CA ASP A 96 37.96 -23.85 -5.38
C ASP A 96 36.56 -24.53 -5.30
N PRO A 97 36.46 -25.79 -4.83
CA PRO A 97 35.18 -26.45 -4.62
C PRO A 97 34.20 -25.68 -3.72
N PHE A 98 34.70 -24.93 -2.73
CA PHE A 98 33.86 -24.13 -1.83
C PHE A 98 33.16 -22.97 -2.56
N VAL A 99 33.74 -22.49 -3.67
CA VAL A 99 33.21 -21.37 -4.46
C VAL A 99 32.01 -21.77 -5.31
N LEU A 100 31.90 -23.05 -5.69
CA LEU A 100 30.78 -23.57 -6.48
C LEU A 100 29.44 -23.39 -5.76
N GLU A 101 29.43 -23.47 -4.43
CA GLU A 101 28.21 -23.21 -3.65
C GLU A 101 27.75 -21.75 -3.81
N TYR A 102 28.70 -20.81 -3.72
CA TYR A 102 28.41 -19.38 -3.85
C TYR A 102 27.92 -18.99 -5.25
N ASP A 103 28.38 -19.68 -6.30
CA ASP A 103 27.91 -19.47 -7.68
C ASP A 103 26.38 -19.66 -7.80
N HIS A 104 25.81 -20.53 -6.96
CA HIS A 104 24.36 -20.73 -6.88
C HIS A 104 23.70 -19.85 -5.82
N VAL A 105 24.31 -19.70 -4.65
CA VAL A 105 23.73 -18.98 -3.51
C VAL A 105 23.58 -17.48 -3.78
N ILE A 106 24.58 -16.83 -4.39
CA ILE A 106 24.57 -15.38 -4.65
C ILE A 106 23.40 -14.99 -5.58
N PRO A 107 23.20 -15.64 -6.75
CA PRO A 107 22.04 -15.34 -7.61
C PRO A 107 20.69 -15.59 -6.92
N ILE A 108 20.58 -16.64 -6.11
CA ILE A 108 19.34 -16.94 -5.36
C ILE A 108 19.06 -15.82 -4.35
N LYS A 109 20.06 -15.37 -3.60
CA LYS A 109 19.92 -14.25 -2.65
C LYS A 109 19.54 -12.95 -3.35
N PHE A 110 20.10 -12.66 -4.52
CA PHE A 110 19.64 -11.51 -5.33
C PHE A 110 18.18 -11.65 -5.77
N LYS A 111 17.74 -12.84 -6.16
CA LYS A 111 16.33 -13.08 -6.52
C LYS A 111 15.40 -12.87 -5.31
N GLN A 112 15.82 -13.32 -4.13
CA GLN A 112 15.10 -13.09 -2.87
C GLN A 112 15.04 -11.60 -2.53
N LEU A 113 16.17 -10.89 -2.61
CA LEU A 113 16.25 -9.44 -2.39
C LEU A 113 15.30 -8.69 -3.33
N ASN A 114 15.32 -9.01 -4.63
CA ASN A 114 14.41 -8.42 -5.61
C ASN A 114 12.93 -8.67 -5.24
N HIS A 115 12.60 -9.87 -4.78
CA HIS A 115 11.25 -10.19 -4.34
C HIS A 115 10.84 -9.36 -3.11
N LEU A 116 11.72 -9.21 -2.12
CA LEU A 116 11.48 -8.39 -0.93
C LEU A 116 11.28 -6.92 -1.28
N ILE A 117 12.17 -6.36 -2.12
CA ILE A 117 12.08 -4.99 -2.62
C ILE A 117 10.74 -4.78 -3.34
N ASN A 118 10.39 -5.62 -4.31
CA ASN A 118 9.12 -5.50 -5.03
C ASN A 118 7.92 -5.63 -4.08
N ARG A 119 7.98 -6.52 -3.08
CA ARG A 119 6.91 -6.68 -2.10
C ARG A 119 6.76 -5.49 -1.15
N ALA A 120 7.86 -4.81 -0.81
CA ALA A 120 7.82 -3.62 0.04
C ALA A 120 7.28 -2.40 -0.70
N PHE A 121 7.70 -2.20 -1.96
CA PHE A 121 7.45 -0.98 -2.72
C PHE A 121 6.33 -1.07 -3.78
N CYS A 122 5.77 -2.26 -4.05
CA CYS A 122 4.60 -2.41 -4.93
C CYS A 122 3.34 -2.95 -4.20
N PRO A 123 2.79 -2.28 -3.16
CA PRO A 123 1.47 -2.61 -2.65
C PRO A 123 0.40 -1.83 -3.43
N GLU A 124 -0.26 -2.47 -4.40
CA GLU A 124 -1.57 -2.16 -5.07
C GLU A 124 -2.00 -0.70 -5.40
N SER A 125 -1.27 0.37 -5.06
CA SER A 125 -1.69 1.77 -5.26
C SER A 125 -0.59 2.83 -5.17
N VAL A 126 0.70 2.47 -5.05
CA VAL A 126 1.79 3.43 -5.21
C VAL A 126 2.74 2.93 -6.29
N SER A 127 2.88 3.78 -7.29
CA SER A 127 3.64 3.59 -8.53
C SER A 127 5.04 3.04 -8.29
N SER A 128 5.40 2.04 -9.11
CA SER A 128 6.75 1.66 -9.57
C SER A 128 7.92 2.05 -8.66
N LEU A 129 8.70 1.03 -8.24
CA LEU A 129 10.06 1.19 -7.71
C LEU A 129 10.73 2.44 -8.28
N THR A 130 11.22 3.35 -7.43
CA THR A 130 11.83 4.58 -7.96
C THR A 130 12.92 4.17 -8.97
N PRO A 131 13.00 4.83 -10.14
CA PRO A 131 14.03 4.50 -11.13
C PRO A 131 15.43 4.52 -10.52
N VAL A 132 15.64 5.36 -9.51
CA VAL A 132 16.86 5.46 -8.70
C VAL A 132 17.14 4.18 -7.92
N LEU A 133 16.18 3.67 -7.14
CA LEU A 133 16.35 2.43 -6.38
C LEU A 133 16.57 1.22 -7.31
N THR A 134 15.83 1.19 -8.42
CA THR A 134 15.98 0.14 -9.45
C THR A 134 17.40 0.13 -9.99
N LYS A 135 17.92 1.31 -10.33
CA LYS A 135 19.29 1.48 -10.82
C LYS A 135 20.31 1.06 -9.77
N ALA A 136 20.16 1.51 -8.51
CA ALA A 136 21.06 1.16 -7.43
C ALA A 136 21.13 -0.36 -7.20
N TYR A 137 19.98 -1.05 -7.23
CA TYR A 137 19.90 -2.50 -7.14
C TYR A 137 20.61 -3.19 -8.33
N ILE A 138 20.35 -2.74 -9.57
CA ILE A 138 20.98 -3.31 -10.76
C ILE A 138 22.50 -3.10 -10.72
N ASP A 139 22.97 -1.92 -10.34
CA ASP A 139 24.39 -1.60 -10.27
C ASP A 139 25.09 -2.45 -9.20
N PHE A 140 24.48 -2.63 -8.02
CA PHE A 140 25.00 -3.51 -6.97
C PHE A 140 25.04 -4.98 -7.41
N LYS A 141 23.97 -5.47 -8.06
CA LYS A 141 23.96 -6.82 -8.64
C LYS A 141 25.06 -6.96 -9.69
N ARG A 142 25.18 -5.99 -10.59
CA ARG A 142 26.15 -6.02 -11.70
C ARG A 142 27.59 -6.02 -11.20
N VAL A 143 27.92 -5.25 -10.17
CA VAL A 143 29.29 -5.25 -9.64
C VAL A 143 29.64 -6.60 -9.02
N ILE A 144 28.68 -7.30 -8.41
CA ILE A 144 28.91 -8.61 -7.78
C ILE A 144 28.91 -9.74 -8.81
N THR A 145 27.93 -9.80 -9.71
CA THR A 145 27.73 -10.93 -10.63
C THR A 145 28.25 -10.68 -12.04
N GLY A 146 28.87 -9.53 -12.32
CA GLY A 146 29.46 -9.20 -13.61
C GLY A 146 30.95 -9.56 -13.71
N GLY A 147 31.47 -9.55 -14.94
CA GLY A 147 32.86 -9.91 -15.23
C GLY A 147 33.08 -11.42 -15.11
N ASP A 148 34.09 -11.82 -14.32
CA ASP A 148 34.51 -13.22 -14.15
C ASP A 148 33.72 -13.99 -13.08
N PHE A 149 32.50 -13.55 -12.77
CA PHE A 149 31.61 -14.28 -11.87
C PHE A 149 31.33 -15.69 -12.41
N ALA A 150 31.37 -16.70 -11.54
CA ALA A 150 31.29 -18.12 -11.86
C ALA A 150 32.34 -18.64 -12.88
N SER A 151 33.37 -17.85 -13.18
CA SER A 151 34.48 -18.30 -14.03
C SER A 151 35.47 -19.14 -13.23
N LYS A 152 35.73 -20.36 -13.70
CA LYS A 152 36.78 -21.23 -13.13
C LYS A 152 38.18 -20.63 -13.21
N ARG A 153 38.40 -19.70 -14.15
CA ARG A 153 39.67 -19.02 -14.37
C ARG A 153 39.86 -17.78 -13.48
N ARG A 154 38.89 -17.43 -12.64
CA ARG A 154 38.99 -16.26 -11.77
C ARG A 154 40.10 -16.48 -10.75
N GLU A 155 41.09 -15.58 -10.76
CA GLU A 155 42.14 -15.53 -9.75
C GLU A 155 41.63 -14.94 -8.43
N VAL A 156 42.34 -15.24 -7.35
CA VAL A 156 42.06 -14.66 -6.03
C VAL A 156 42.33 -13.16 -6.08
N TYR A 157 41.36 -12.35 -5.64
CA TYR A 157 41.57 -10.92 -5.51
C TYR A 157 42.27 -10.60 -4.19
N LYS A 158 43.33 -9.81 -4.26
CA LYS A 158 44.00 -9.25 -3.09
C LYS A 158 43.09 -8.24 -2.40
N LEU A 159 43.26 -8.04 -1.09
CA LEU A 159 42.38 -7.16 -0.30
C LEU A 159 42.36 -5.69 -0.78
N ASP A 160 43.41 -5.23 -1.46
CA ASP A 160 43.55 -3.91 -2.07
C ASP A 160 42.94 -3.81 -3.48
N HIS A 161 42.38 -4.91 -4.01
CA HIS A 161 41.81 -4.95 -5.35
C HIS A 161 40.57 -4.04 -5.45
N SER A 162 40.46 -3.30 -6.56
CA SER A 162 39.40 -2.30 -6.80
C SER A 162 37.99 -2.88 -6.67
N LYS A 163 37.82 -4.16 -7.02
CA LYS A 163 36.56 -4.92 -6.85
C LYS A 163 35.97 -4.77 -5.44
N TYR A 164 36.78 -4.82 -4.39
CA TYR A 164 36.29 -4.70 -3.01
C TYR A 164 35.76 -3.30 -2.71
N SER A 165 36.47 -2.27 -3.19
CA SER A 165 36.02 -0.87 -3.11
C SER A 165 34.72 -0.67 -3.89
N ASP A 166 34.62 -1.21 -5.10
CA ASP A 166 33.42 -1.10 -5.93
C ASP A 166 32.22 -1.79 -5.25
N ILE A 167 32.39 -3.02 -4.76
CA ILE A 167 31.34 -3.73 -4.01
C ILE A 167 30.86 -2.91 -2.82
N SER A 168 31.77 -2.32 -2.05
CA SER A 168 31.42 -1.44 -0.91
C SER A 168 30.70 -0.17 -1.35
N LYS A 169 31.14 0.48 -2.44
CA LYS A 169 30.51 1.69 -2.97
C LYS A 169 29.07 1.43 -3.40
N TYR A 170 28.83 0.38 -4.19
CA TYR A 170 27.49 0.08 -4.67
C TYR A 170 26.58 -0.52 -3.60
N TYR A 171 27.15 -1.24 -2.63
CA TYR A 171 26.46 -1.62 -1.40
C TYR A 171 25.91 -0.38 -0.68
N MET A 172 26.78 0.61 -0.39
CA MET A 172 26.37 1.83 0.31
C MET A 172 25.33 2.61 -0.47
N ASN A 173 25.48 2.71 -1.80
CA ASN A 173 24.47 3.36 -2.64
C ASN A 173 23.10 2.72 -2.48
N LEU A 174 23.00 1.38 -2.57
CA LEU A 174 21.73 0.68 -2.41
C LEU A 174 21.19 0.78 -0.97
N TYR A 175 22.07 0.65 0.02
CA TYR A 175 21.71 0.77 1.44
C TYR A 175 21.07 2.14 1.73
N LEU A 176 21.75 3.22 1.34
CA LEU A 176 21.28 4.60 1.54
C LEU A 176 19.96 4.87 0.79
N GLU A 177 19.76 4.31 -0.41
CA GLU A 177 18.48 4.45 -1.12
C GLU A 177 17.32 3.78 -0.37
N ILE A 178 17.55 2.65 0.31
CA ILE A 178 16.54 1.98 1.14
C ILE A 178 16.33 2.73 2.47
N GLU A 179 17.42 3.21 3.08
CA GLU A 179 17.40 3.91 4.38
C GLU A 179 16.56 5.19 4.33
N LYS A 180 16.50 5.88 3.20
CA LYS A 180 15.62 7.06 3.00
C LYS A 180 14.13 6.80 3.27
N PHE A 181 13.71 5.54 3.28
CA PHE A 181 12.32 5.15 3.54
C PHE A 181 12.07 4.72 4.99
N LEU A 182 13.10 4.67 5.83
CA LEU A 182 12.96 4.46 7.26
C LEU A 182 12.44 5.75 7.95
N PRO A 183 11.62 5.62 9.00
CA PRO A 183 11.04 6.74 9.75
C PRO A 183 12.05 7.53 10.57
#